data_AF-A0A1X9SZM7-F1
#
_entry.id   AF-A0A1X9SZM7-F1
#
_cell.length_a   1.000
_cell.length_b   1.000
_cell.length_c   1.000
_cell.angle_alpha   90.00
_cell.angle_beta   90.00
_cell.angle_gamma   90.00
#
_symmetry.space_group_name_H-M   'P 1'
#
loop_
_entity.id
_entity.type
_entity.pdbx_description
1 polymer ?
#
loop_
_entity_poly.entity_id
_entity_poly.type
_entity_poly.pdbx_seq_one_letter_code
_entity_poly.pdbx_strand_id
1 'polypeptide(L)'
;MLKNFWQNYKLVSNPSITPPDMVSRAGNLAESEFFDTISQIKGLNIYKNKRVKDSEAGLHEIDFIIVDGFKIYLIEFKHWVGSIKIEGDEWIQTTKKRTIAHQDPFAKLLKHTQIFKDFLANKEFNLSNYTVLSFVVFDKTRISMSKQIRQNKQIITKHNFLNLIHKNHNKIRPNSDEQNRLREILSSMTIWSRLHLYGGEVLTGSIRYFLIGSKKKKLPKHFRVNLDLNWQRNSTISFINALFGKRKKLKIKSKIYKIHPNDSVGFIQAGGYGIKHIKFGLIEKIVKDDEII
;
A
#
# COMPACT_ATOMS: atom_id res chain seq x y z
N MET A 1 -1.31 9.80 -38.32
CA MET A 1 -0.97 8.36 -38.23
C MET A 1 0.51 8.15 -37.85
N LEU A 2 1.46 8.74 -38.59
CA LEU A 2 2.92 8.67 -38.34
C LEU A 2 3.39 9.20 -36.96
N LYS A 3 2.79 10.26 -36.43
CA LYS A 3 3.16 10.83 -35.11
C LYS A 3 2.87 9.86 -33.96
N ASN A 4 1.76 9.12 -34.04
CA ASN A 4 1.41 8.09 -33.05
C ASN A 4 2.33 6.88 -33.15
N PHE A 5 2.77 6.52 -34.36
CA PHE A 5 3.73 5.44 -34.60
C PHE A 5 5.07 5.70 -33.91
N TRP A 6 5.71 6.85 -34.15
CA TRP A 6 7.01 7.17 -33.56
C TRP A 6 6.96 7.32 -32.04
N GLN A 7 5.86 7.87 -31.51
CA GLN A 7 5.64 7.93 -30.06
C GLN A 7 5.49 6.52 -29.45
N ASN A 8 4.72 5.64 -30.09
CA ASN A 8 4.57 4.25 -29.66
C ASN A 8 5.91 3.51 -29.67
N TYR A 9 6.65 3.65 -30.77
CA TYR A 9 7.95 3.03 -30.93
C TYR A 9 8.90 3.46 -29.81
N LYS A 10 9.09 4.78 -29.63
CA LYS A 10 9.98 5.34 -28.60
C LYS A 10 9.61 4.88 -27.18
N LEU A 11 8.33 4.83 -26.84
CA LEU A 11 7.87 4.42 -25.51
C LEU A 11 8.11 2.94 -25.19
N VAL A 12 8.15 2.08 -26.21
CA VAL A 12 8.37 0.65 -26.02
C VAL A 12 9.86 0.31 -26.13
N SER A 13 10.55 0.84 -27.14
CA SER A 13 11.95 0.54 -27.43
C SER A 13 12.95 1.30 -26.56
N ASN A 14 12.58 2.50 -26.08
CA ASN A 14 13.42 3.30 -25.20
C ASN A 14 12.56 4.13 -24.21
N PRO A 15 11.81 3.47 -23.31
CA PRO A 15 11.03 4.16 -22.27
C PRO A 15 11.94 5.04 -21.39
N SER A 16 11.42 6.18 -20.96
CA SER A 16 12.09 6.99 -19.94
C SER A 16 12.23 6.20 -18.65
N ILE A 17 13.47 5.96 -18.21
CA ILE A 17 13.78 5.33 -16.93
C ILE A 17 13.36 6.28 -15.82
N THR A 18 12.52 5.80 -14.90
CA THR A 18 12.21 6.51 -13.66
C THR A 18 12.93 5.78 -12.53
N PRO A 19 14.05 6.30 -12.01
CA PRO A 19 14.79 5.63 -10.94
C PRO A 19 13.95 5.65 -9.66
N PRO A 20 14.11 4.63 -8.79
CA PRO A 20 13.33 4.53 -7.58
C PRO A 20 13.67 5.65 -6.58
N ASP A 21 12.66 6.17 -5.89
CA ASP A 21 12.90 6.98 -4.69
C ASP A 21 13.50 6.08 -3.59
N MET A 22 14.77 6.31 -3.25
CA MET A 22 15.51 5.46 -2.33
C MET A 22 14.96 5.51 -0.90
N VAL A 23 14.34 6.62 -0.49
CA VAL A 23 13.72 6.74 0.84
C VAL A 23 12.47 5.88 0.92
N SER A 24 11.57 6.02 -0.06
CA SER A 24 10.37 5.19 -0.17
C SER A 24 10.71 3.71 -0.34
N ARG A 25 11.74 3.38 -1.13
CA ARG A 25 12.22 1.99 -1.29
C ARG A 25 12.72 1.41 0.03
N ALA A 26 13.52 2.14 0.81
CA ALA A 26 13.99 1.69 2.11
C ALA A 26 12.82 1.45 3.09
N GLY A 27 11.83 2.35 3.10
CA GLY A 27 10.61 2.17 3.89
C GLY A 27 9.84 0.90 3.53
N ASN A 28 9.57 0.69 2.24
CA ASN A 28 8.87 -0.50 1.75
C ASN A 28 9.63 -1.81 2.09
N LEU A 29 10.96 -1.82 1.97
CA LEU A 29 11.78 -2.97 2.32
C LEU A 29 11.68 -3.30 3.82
N ALA A 30 11.76 -2.28 4.68
CA ALA A 30 11.64 -2.45 6.12
C ALA A 30 10.25 -2.94 6.54
N GLU A 31 9.19 -2.45 5.89
CA GLU A 31 7.82 -2.96 6.10
C GLU A 31 7.67 -4.42 5.67
N SER A 32 8.26 -4.81 4.54
CA SER A 32 8.26 -6.22 4.10
C SER A 32 9.06 -7.11 5.05
N GLU A 33 10.22 -6.69 5.52
CA GLU A 33 10.99 -7.44 6.52
C GLU A 33 10.21 -7.61 7.84
N PHE A 34 9.50 -6.56 8.27
CA PHE A 34 8.63 -6.64 9.45
C PHE A 34 7.50 -7.64 9.23
N PHE A 35 6.85 -7.62 8.07
CA PHE A 35 5.83 -8.59 7.69
C PHE A 35 6.36 -10.02 7.71
N ASP A 36 7.52 -10.28 7.10
CA ASP A 36 8.12 -11.60 7.06
C ASP A 36 8.43 -12.11 8.48
N THR A 37 8.96 -11.24 9.34
CA THR A 37 9.27 -11.56 10.74
C THR A 37 8.01 -11.88 11.55
N ILE A 38 6.98 -11.03 11.48
CA ILE A 38 5.77 -11.23 12.27
C ILE A 38 4.95 -12.44 11.79
N SER A 39 5.04 -12.78 10.50
CA SER A 39 4.35 -13.92 9.90
C SER A 39 4.92 -15.27 10.35
N GLN A 40 6.14 -15.30 10.89
CA GLN A 40 6.70 -16.50 11.51
C GLN A 40 6.00 -16.86 12.84
N ILE A 41 5.26 -15.94 13.45
CA ILE A 41 4.52 -16.20 14.69
C ILE A 41 3.21 -16.92 14.34
N LYS A 42 3.12 -18.20 14.72
CA LYS A 42 1.95 -19.04 14.47
C LYS A 42 0.68 -18.49 15.12
N GLY A 43 -0.43 -18.63 14.39
CA GLY A 43 -1.77 -18.29 14.87
C GLY A 43 -2.16 -16.82 14.75
N LEU A 44 -1.28 -15.96 14.21
CA LEU A 44 -1.64 -14.58 13.89
C LEU A 44 -2.31 -14.52 12.51
N ASN A 45 -3.33 -13.66 12.37
CA ASN A 45 -3.81 -13.23 11.06
C ASN A 45 -3.32 -11.80 10.82
N ILE A 46 -2.54 -11.59 9.77
CA ILE A 46 -1.86 -10.33 9.49
C ILE A 46 -2.37 -9.79 8.16
N TYR A 47 -2.76 -8.52 8.15
CA TYR A 47 -3.25 -7.83 6.96
C TYR A 47 -2.44 -6.55 6.76
N LYS A 48 -1.85 -6.38 5.57
CA LYS A 48 -0.99 -5.24 5.24
C LYS A 48 -1.72 -4.22 4.36
N ASN A 49 -1.43 -2.93 4.55
CA ASN A 49 -1.85 -1.81 3.71
C ASN A 49 -3.37 -1.76 3.46
N LYS A 50 -4.14 -2.11 4.50
CA LYS A 50 -5.61 -2.09 4.42
C LYS A 50 -6.11 -0.67 4.59
N ARG A 51 -7.11 -0.31 3.79
CA ARG A 51 -7.73 1.02 3.82
C ARG A 51 -9.17 0.90 4.26
N VAL A 52 -9.46 1.59 5.35
CA VAL A 52 -10.81 1.74 5.88
C VAL A 52 -11.46 2.95 5.25
N LYS A 53 -12.75 2.82 4.92
CA LYS A 53 -13.55 3.91 4.39
C LYS A 53 -14.24 4.62 5.55
N ASP A 54 -14.13 5.95 5.62
CA ASP A 54 -14.92 6.74 6.57
C ASP A 54 -16.36 6.99 6.06
N SER A 55 -17.15 7.71 6.86
CA SER A 55 -18.52 8.12 6.52
C SER A 55 -18.60 9.04 5.29
N GLU A 56 -17.57 9.84 5.03
CA GLU A 56 -17.48 10.79 3.90
C GLU A 56 -16.85 10.17 2.64
N ALA A 57 -16.60 8.85 2.64
CA ALA A 57 -15.92 8.13 1.58
C ALA A 57 -14.43 8.42 1.37
N GLY A 58 -13.78 9.09 2.33
CA GLY A 58 -12.34 9.09 2.50
C GLY A 58 -11.80 7.68 2.77
N LEU A 59 -10.58 7.41 2.29
CA LEU A 59 -9.88 6.14 2.50
C LEU A 59 -8.65 6.38 3.35
N HIS A 60 -8.61 5.72 4.51
CA HIS A 60 -7.56 5.87 5.52
C HIS A 60 -6.78 4.56 5.62
N GLU A 61 -5.47 4.63 5.45
CA GLU A 61 -4.60 3.46 5.50
C GLU A 61 -4.22 3.08 6.93
N ILE A 62 -4.13 1.78 7.16
CA ILE A 62 -3.52 1.15 8.32
C ILE A 62 -2.46 0.20 7.77
N ASP A 63 -1.20 0.45 8.11
CA ASP A 63 -0.06 -0.28 7.54
C ASP A 63 -0.16 -1.78 7.88
N PHE A 64 -0.46 -2.11 9.14
CA PHE A 64 -0.76 -3.49 9.55
C PHE A 64 -1.97 -3.59 10.49
N ILE A 65 -2.79 -4.59 10.23
CA ILE A 65 -3.82 -5.09 11.15
C ILE A 65 -3.42 -6.51 11.53
N ILE A 66 -3.18 -6.75 12.82
CA ILE A 66 -2.81 -8.07 13.35
C ILE A 66 -3.90 -8.54 14.30
N VAL A 67 -4.46 -9.71 14.03
CA VAL A 67 -5.46 -10.34 14.90
C VAL A 67 -4.83 -11.50 15.65
N ASP A 68 -4.92 -11.44 16.98
CA ASP A 68 -4.44 -12.46 17.92
C ASP A 68 -5.54 -12.80 18.94
N GLY A 69 -6.36 -13.80 18.61
CA GLY A 69 -7.57 -14.13 19.36
C GLY A 69 -8.50 -12.91 19.47
N PHE A 70 -8.80 -12.49 20.70
CA PHE A 70 -9.61 -11.31 20.98
C PHE A 70 -8.85 -9.97 20.91
N LYS A 71 -7.58 -9.95 20.51
CA LYS A 71 -6.80 -8.71 20.37
C LYS A 71 -6.64 -8.35 18.89
N ILE A 72 -6.86 -7.07 18.57
CA ILE A 72 -6.61 -6.51 17.25
C ILE A 72 -5.59 -5.39 17.41
N TYR A 73 -4.42 -5.55 16.82
CA TYR A 73 -3.37 -4.54 16.80
C TYR A 73 -3.43 -3.78 15.48
N LEU A 74 -3.59 -2.46 15.54
CA LEU A 74 -3.47 -1.56 14.41
C LEU A 74 -2.11 -0.87 14.50
N ILE A 75 -1.33 -0.93 13.43
CA ILE A 75 0.06 -0.49 13.44
C ILE A 75 0.28 0.54 12.33
N GLU A 76 0.91 1.65 12.71
CA GLU A 76 1.63 2.54 11.79
C GLU A 76 3.12 2.19 11.90
N PHE A 77 3.75 1.79 10.81
CA PHE A 77 5.15 1.39 10.77
C PHE A 77 6.02 2.54 10.24
N LYS A 78 7.17 2.80 10.89
CA LYS A 78 8.08 3.89 10.49
C LYS A 78 9.52 3.43 10.40
N HIS A 79 10.08 3.57 9.21
CA HIS A 79 11.51 3.47 8.95
C HIS A 79 12.15 4.86 8.87
N TRP A 80 12.29 5.50 10.03
CA TRP A 80 12.91 6.82 10.16
C TRP A 80 14.30 6.72 10.78
N VAL A 81 15.17 7.66 10.42
CA VAL A 81 16.55 7.77 10.92
C VAL A 81 16.78 9.14 11.56
N GLY A 82 17.83 9.26 12.39
CA GLY A 82 18.22 10.54 13.01
C GLY A 82 17.56 10.74 14.38
N SER A 83 17.10 11.94 14.68
CA SER A 83 16.37 12.24 15.90
C SER A 83 14.95 12.70 15.61
N ILE A 84 14.03 12.43 16.54
CA ILE A 84 12.67 12.92 16.52
C ILE A 84 12.30 13.62 17.82
N LYS A 85 11.63 14.77 17.70
CA LYS A 85 11.04 15.52 18.80
C LYS A 85 9.63 15.99 18.40
N ILE A 86 8.85 16.38 19.39
CA ILE A 86 7.53 16.98 19.18
C ILE A 86 7.70 18.48 19.32
N GLU A 87 7.19 19.24 18.34
CA GLU A 87 7.08 20.70 18.41
C GLU A 87 5.65 21.09 18.01
N GLY A 88 4.86 21.57 18.98
CA GLY A 88 3.42 21.76 18.78
C GLY A 88 2.73 20.43 18.44
N ASP A 89 2.02 20.41 17.32
CA ASP A 89 1.28 19.23 16.80
C ASP A 89 2.08 18.40 15.79
N GLU A 90 3.35 18.74 15.57
CA GLU A 90 4.20 18.10 14.57
C GLU A 90 5.34 17.31 15.19
N TRP A 91 5.74 16.25 14.47
CA TRP A 91 6.94 15.48 14.78
C TRP A 91 8.06 15.94 13.87
N ILE A 92 9.09 16.53 14.48
CA ILE A 92 10.24 17.07 13.76
C ILE A 92 11.32 16.00 13.72
N GLN A 93 11.60 15.52 12.51
CA GLN A 93 12.69 14.59 12.24
C GLN A 93 13.93 15.36 11.79
N THR A 94 15.02 15.25 12.54
CA THR A 94 16.32 15.82 12.18
C THR A 94 17.31 14.72 11.80
N THR A 95 17.88 14.84 10.61
CA THR A 95 18.96 13.97 10.11
C THR A 95 20.21 14.82 9.81
N LYS A 96 21.34 14.19 9.49
CA LYS A 96 22.55 14.93 9.05
C LYS A 96 22.31 15.80 7.81
N LYS A 97 21.31 15.48 6.99
CA LYS A 97 21.08 16.14 5.68
C LYS A 97 19.90 17.11 5.67
N ARG A 98 18.91 16.90 6.54
CA ARG A 98 17.63 17.61 6.49
C ARG A 98 16.88 17.54 7.81
N THR A 99 16.04 18.55 8.02
CA THR A 99 14.97 18.56 9.03
C THR A 99 13.64 18.51 8.30
N ILE A 100 12.74 17.64 8.72
CA ILE A 100 11.41 17.47 8.13
C ILE A 100 10.38 17.52 9.24
N ALA A 101 9.35 18.34 9.05
CA ALA A 101 8.14 18.28 9.86
C ALA A 101 7.19 17.21 9.32
N HIS A 102 6.70 16.36 10.21
CA HIS A 102 5.71 15.33 9.91
C HIS A 102 4.47 15.56 10.75
N GLN A 103 3.31 15.23 10.20
CA GLN A 103 2.11 15.05 11.02
C GLN A 103 2.36 13.99 12.09
N ASP A 104 1.81 14.18 13.30
CA ASP A 104 1.86 13.18 14.37
C ASP A 104 1.29 11.82 13.90
N PRO A 105 2.14 10.78 13.75
CA PRO A 105 1.71 9.48 13.26
C PRO A 105 0.80 8.75 14.26
N PHE A 106 0.97 8.99 15.56
CA PHE A 106 0.17 8.36 16.60
C PHE A 106 -1.23 8.99 16.66
N ALA A 107 -1.33 10.32 16.65
CA ALA A 107 -2.62 11.01 16.61
C ALA A 107 -3.42 10.62 15.35
N LYS A 108 -2.75 10.55 14.19
CA LYS A 108 -3.34 10.05 12.94
C LYS A 108 -3.84 8.60 13.09
N LEU A 109 -3.03 7.70 13.65
CA LEU A 109 -3.42 6.30 13.86
C LEU A 109 -4.60 6.16 14.82
N LEU A 110 -4.70 6.98 15.88
CA LEU A 110 -5.85 6.99 16.78
C LEU A 110 -7.14 7.38 16.05
N LYS A 111 -7.09 8.40 15.18
CA LYS A 111 -8.22 8.75 14.31
C LYS A 111 -8.61 7.57 13.40
N HIS A 112 -7.62 6.92 12.77
CA HIS A 112 -7.88 5.75 11.92
C HIS A 112 -8.44 4.56 12.71
N THR A 113 -8.06 4.42 13.98
CA THR A 113 -8.56 3.38 14.89
C THR A 113 -10.04 3.57 15.16
N GLN A 114 -10.51 4.80 15.37
CA GLN A 114 -11.93 5.07 15.54
C GLN A 114 -12.70 4.73 14.25
N ILE A 115 -12.22 5.21 13.10
CA ILE A 115 -12.82 4.90 11.80
C ILE A 115 -12.88 3.38 11.54
N PHE A 116 -11.84 2.64 11.94
CA PHE A 116 -11.80 1.19 11.86
C PHE A 116 -12.86 0.52 12.73
N LYS A 117 -13.04 0.97 13.97
CA LYS A 117 -14.09 0.47 14.87
C LYS A 117 -15.49 0.74 14.29
N ASP A 118 -15.72 1.96 13.81
CA ASP A 118 -16.99 2.34 13.20
C ASP A 118 -17.27 1.51 11.93
N PHE A 119 -16.23 1.25 11.13
CA PHE A 119 -16.33 0.37 9.96
C PHE A 119 -16.74 -1.06 10.33
N LEU A 120 -16.13 -1.65 11.37
CA LEU A 120 -16.51 -2.98 11.84
C LEU A 120 -17.93 -3.01 12.41
N ALA A 121 -18.33 -1.99 13.17
CA ALA A 121 -19.70 -1.85 13.66
C ALA A 121 -20.72 -1.74 12.53
N ASN A 122 -20.40 -0.97 11.47
CA ASN A 122 -21.21 -0.87 10.25
C ASN A 122 -21.26 -2.17 9.42
N LYS A 123 -20.37 -3.13 9.70
CA LYS A 123 -20.41 -4.51 9.19
C LYS A 123 -21.11 -5.47 10.14
N GLU A 124 -21.78 -4.92 11.16
CA GLU A 124 -22.48 -5.65 12.23
C GLU A 124 -21.55 -6.65 12.93
N PHE A 125 -20.25 -6.34 13.00
CA PHE A 125 -19.27 -7.14 13.72
C PHE A 125 -19.23 -6.68 15.18
N ASN A 126 -19.52 -7.60 16.11
CA ASN A 126 -19.52 -7.28 17.53
C ASN A 126 -18.08 -7.18 18.08
N LEU A 127 -17.69 -5.99 18.51
CA LEU A 127 -16.38 -5.72 19.10
C LEU A 127 -16.35 -5.85 20.63
N SER A 128 -17.46 -6.17 21.31
CA SER A 128 -17.55 -6.13 22.78
C SER A 128 -16.49 -6.96 23.49
N ASN A 129 -16.12 -8.11 22.91
CA ASN A 129 -15.13 -9.03 23.46
C ASN A 129 -13.72 -8.74 22.94
N TYR A 130 -13.56 -7.80 22.00
CA TYR A 130 -12.29 -7.49 21.36
C TYR A 130 -11.61 -6.29 22.01
N THR A 131 -10.30 -6.42 22.22
CA THR A 131 -9.44 -5.29 22.58
C THR A 131 -8.71 -4.80 21.32
N VAL A 132 -9.02 -3.58 20.87
CA VAL A 132 -8.33 -2.92 19.76
C VAL A 132 -7.25 -2.00 20.30
N LEU A 133 -5.99 -2.25 19.92
CA LEU A 133 -4.81 -1.52 20.37
C LEU A 133 -4.07 -0.90 19.19
N SER A 134 -3.61 0.34 19.36
CA SER A 134 -2.90 1.09 18.29
C SER A 134 -1.44 1.25 18.66
N PHE A 135 -0.52 1.00 17.73
CA PHE A 135 0.92 1.15 17.95
C PHE A 135 1.60 1.89 16.79
N VAL A 136 2.49 2.82 17.13
CA VAL A 136 3.51 3.29 16.18
C VAL A 136 4.75 2.45 16.41
N VAL A 137 5.16 1.71 15.39
CA VAL A 137 6.30 0.77 15.45
C VAL A 137 7.45 1.29 14.61
N PHE A 138 8.57 1.58 15.26
CA PHE A 138 9.81 2.02 14.62
C PHE A 138 10.75 0.85 14.35
N ASP A 139 11.27 0.74 13.13
CA ASP A 139 12.15 -0.37 12.70
C ASP A 139 13.46 -0.51 13.54
N LYS A 140 13.91 0.59 14.16
CA LYS A 140 15.11 0.69 15.03
C LYS A 140 16.45 0.78 14.29
N THR A 141 16.49 1.28 13.07
CA THR A 141 17.73 1.48 12.30
C THR A 141 18.58 2.70 12.70
N ARG A 142 18.52 3.16 13.97
CA ARG A 142 19.20 4.35 14.56
C ARG A 142 18.34 5.63 14.61
N ILE A 143 17.21 5.55 15.32
CA ILE A 143 16.38 6.72 15.67
C ILE A 143 16.52 7.05 17.16
N SER A 144 16.80 8.32 17.47
CA SER A 144 16.77 8.88 18.82
C SER A 144 15.46 9.61 19.05
N MET A 145 14.74 9.29 20.11
CA MET A 145 13.42 9.87 20.39
C MET A 145 13.49 10.82 21.59
N SER A 146 12.69 11.90 21.61
CA SER A 146 12.56 12.75 22.79
C SER A 146 12.00 11.98 24.00
N LYS A 147 12.18 12.51 25.22
CA LYS A 147 11.63 11.89 26.45
C LYS A 147 10.12 11.71 26.37
N GLN A 148 9.40 12.71 25.84
CA GLN A 148 7.95 12.68 25.66
C GLN A 148 7.50 11.51 24.79
N ILE A 149 8.16 11.29 23.65
CA ILE A 149 7.84 10.16 22.75
C ILE A 149 8.13 8.83 23.46
N ARG A 150 9.27 8.71 24.15
CA ARG A 150 9.67 7.47 24.86
C ARG A 150 8.73 7.07 26.00
N GLN A 151 8.02 8.03 26.60
CA GLN A 151 7.09 7.75 27.70
C GLN A 151 5.77 7.14 27.21
N ASN A 152 5.44 7.28 25.92
CA ASN A 152 4.25 6.68 25.35
C ASN A 152 4.48 5.18 25.06
N LYS A 153 3.81 4.31 25.82
CA LYS A 153 3.93 2.84 25.71
C LYS A 153 3.41 2.26 24.38
N GLN A 154 2.65 3.03 23.60
CA GLN A 154 2.16 2.65 22.28
C GLN A 154 3.10 3.08 21.15
N ILE A 155 4.18 3.78 21.47
CA ILE A 155 5.22 4.16 20.52
C ILE A 155 6.48 3.37 20.87
N ILE A 156 6.74 2.32 20.10
CA ILE A 156 7.76 1.33 20.45
C ILE A 156 8.61 0.93 19.25
N THR A 157 9.69 0.21 19.55
CA THR A 157 10.56 -0.35 18.50
C THR A 157 10.01 -1.68 18.01
N LYS A 158 10.37 -2.08 16.78
CA LYS A 158 10.08 -3.39 16.17
C LYS A 158 10.36 -4.53 17.15
N HIS A 159 11.57 -4.53 17.74
CA HIS A 159 11.96 -5.54 18.73
C HIS A 159 11.02 -5.59 19.95
N ASN A 160 10.66 -4.43 20.52
CA ASN A 160 9.76 -4.39 21.68
C ASN A 160 8.34 -4.82 21.31
N PHE A 161 7.86 -4.48 20.10
CA PHE A 161 6.55 -4.93 19.62
C PHE A 161 6.51 -6.45 19.44
N LEU A 162 7.51 -7.04 18.80
CA LEU A 162 7.61 -8.49 18.64
C LEU A 162 7.62 -9.20 20.01
N ASN A 163 8.42 -8.71 20.97
CA ASN A 163 8.43 -9.24 22.33
C ASN A 163 7.05 -9.11 23.02
N LEU A 164 6.34 -8.01 22.79
CA LEU A 164 4.99 -7.81 23.32
C LEU A 164 4.02 -8.86 22.76
N ILE A 165 4.03 -9.07 21.44
CA ILE A 165 3.16 -10.07 20.79
C ILE A 165 3.48 -11.48 21.30
N HIS A 166 4.76 -11.85 21.40
CA HIS A 166 5.14 -13.16 21.92
C HIS A 166 4.69 -13.39 23.37
N LYS A 167 4.86 -12.38 24.24
CA LYS A 167 4.47 -12.48 25.67
C LYS A 167 2.96 -12.51 25.86
N ASN A 168 2.23 -11.74 25.05
CA ASN A 168 0.80 -11.52 25.20
C ASN A 168 -0.05 -12.39 24.27
N HIS A 169 0.57 -13.39 23.62
CA HIS A 169 -0.05 -14.28 22.65
C HIS A 169 -1.31 -14.90 23.24
N ASN A 170 -2.44 -14.67 22.58
CA ASN A 170 -3.72 -15.07 23.14
C ASN A 170 -3.99 -16.55 22.86
N LYS A 171 -3.99 -17.34 23.94
CA LYS A 171 -4.37 -18.75 23.90
C LYS A 171 -5.88 -18.93 23.73
N ILE A 172 -6.67 -17.97 24.24
CA ILE A 172 -8.13 -17.98 24.11
C ILE A 172 -8.50 -17.34 22.79
N ARG A 173 -9.30 -18.06 21.99
CA ARG A 173 -9.73 -17.64 20.66
C ARG A 173 -11.26 -17.50 20.64
N PRO A 174 -11.81 -16.58 19.81
CA PRO A 174 -13.23 -16.57 19.49
C PRO A 174 -13.65 -17.90 18.84
N ASN A 175 -14.96 -18.16 18.72
CA ASN A 175 -15.41 -19.33 17.96
C ASN A 175 -15.02 -19.21 16.47
N SER A 176 -15.09 -20.31 15.72
CA SER A 176 -14.70 -20.36 14.31
C SER A 176 -15.45 -19.36 13.44
N ASP A 177 -16.75 -19.17 13.70
CA ASP A 177 -17.62 -18.36 12.85
C ASP A 177 -17.30 -16.88 13.00
N GLU A 178 -17.09 -16.42 14.23
CA GLU A 178 -16.68 -15.06 14.55
C GLU A 178 -15.29 -14.75 13.97
N GLN A 179 -14.34 -15.70 14.10
CA GLN A 179 -13.02 -15.58 13.48
C GLN A 179 -13.10 -15.51 11.95
N ASN A 180 -13.92 -16.36 11.33
CA ASN A 180 -14.09 -16.39 9.88
C ASN A 180 -14.75 -15.12 9.36
N ARG A 181 -15.76 -14.60 10.08
CA ARG A 181 -16.43 -13.34 9.75
C ARG A 181 -15.46 -12.16 9.82
N LEU A 182 -14.65 -12.06 10.89
CA LEU A 182 -13.64 -11.01 10.98
C LEU A 182 -12.62 -11.13 9.83
N ARG A 183 -12.15 -12.35 9.56
CA ARG A 183 -11.20 -12.64 8.48
C ARG A 183 -11.76 -12.18 7.12
N GLU A 184 -13.01 -12.49 6.84
CA GLU A 184 -13.68 -12.10 5.60
C GLU A 184 -13.77 -10.57 5.47
N ILE A 185 -14.22 -9.89 6.54
CA ILE A 185 -14.32 -8.43 6.57
C ILE A 185 -12.96 -7.78 6.28
N LEU A 186 -11.91 -8.21 6.99
CA LEU A 186 -10.56 -7.64 6.85
C LEU A 186 -9.94 -7.94 5.48
N SER A 187 -10.11 -9.16 4.95
CA SER A 187 -9.68 -9.52 3.60
C SER A 187 -10.35 -8.67 2.52
N SER A 188 -11.62 -8.33 2.72
CA SER A 188 -12.41 -7.53 1.76
C SER A 188 -12.02 -6.04 1.71
N MET A 189 -11.29 -5.53 2.70
CA MET A 189 -10.89 -4.13 2.78
C MET A 189 -10.13 -3.65 1.54
N THR A 190 -10.22 -2.37 1.23
CA THR A 190 -9.58 -1.83 0.03
C THR A 190 -8.08 -1.68 0.25
N ILE A 191 -7.25 -1.99 -0.75
CA ILE A 191 -5.80 -1.79 -0.71
C ILE A 191 -5.36 -0.83 -1.81
N TRP A 192 -4.15 -0.28 -1.67
CA TRP A 192 -3.54 0.48 -2.76
C TRP A 192 -3.31 -0.37 -4.01
N SER A 193 -3.21 0.33 -5.13
CA SER A 193 -2.67 -0.19 -6.38
C SER A 193 -1.23 0.28 -6.50
N ARG A 194 -0.37 -0.59 -7.00
CA ARG A 194 1.03 -0.34 -7.28
C ARG A 194 1.28 -0.50 -8.77
N LEU A 195 1.87 0.53 -9.38
CA LEU A 195 2.35 0.49 -10.75
C LEU A 195 3.87 0.41 -10.68
N HIS A 196 4.42 -0.76 -11.02
CA HIS A 196 5.86 -0.92 -11.17
C HIS A 196 6.23 -0.37 -12.54
N LEU A 197 7.02 0.70 -12.55
CA LEU A 197 7.45 1.38 -13.75
C LEU A 197 8.76 0.79 -14.25
N TYR A 198 8.97 0.90 -15.56
CA TYR A 198 10.24 0.58 -16.18
C TYR A 198 11.34 1.47 -15.58
N GLY A 199 12.40 0.84 -15.08
CA GLY A 199 13.47 1.51 -14.32
C GLY A 199 13.40 1.31 -12.80
N GLY A 200 12.37 0.62 -12.29
CA GLY A 200 12.31 0.13 -10.92
C GLY A 200 11.54 1.01 -9.94
N GLU A 201 11.04 2.18 -10.34
CA GLU A 201 10.15 3.01 -9.51
C GLU A 201 8.78 2.33 -9.31
N VAL A 202 8.20 2.50 -8.13
CA VAL A 202 6.87 1.96 -7.79
C VAL A 202 5.95 3.09 -7.37
N LEU A 203 4.94 3.37 -8.20
CA LEU A 203 3.89 4.33 -7.84
C LEU A 203 2.81 3.64 -7.00
N THR A 204 2.64 4.08 -5.76
CA THR A 204 1.55 3.66 -4.86
C THR A 204 0.38 4.64 -4.91
N GLY A 205 -0.85 4.14 -5.05
CA GLY A 205 -2.02 4.98 -5.26
C GLY A 205 -3.25 4.21 -5.73
N SER A 206 -4.26 4.90 -6.24
CA SER A 206 -5.53 4.30 -6.67
C SER A 206 -5.74 4.41 -8.17
N ILE A 207 -5.91 3.26 -8.82
CA ILE A 207 -6.36 3.21 -10.22
C ILE A 207 -7.85 3.55 -10.27
N ARG A 208 -8.22 4.57 -11.05
CA ARG A 208 -9.60 5.01 -11.23
C ARG A 208 -10.25 4.44 -12.49
N TYR A 209 -9.51 4.38 -13.59
CA TYR A 209 -9.96 3.87 -14.88
C TYR A 209 -8.78 3.57 -15.80
N PHE A 210 -9.05 2.84 -16.87
CA PHE A 210 -8.15 2.80 -18.03
C PHE A 210 -8.62 3.79 -19.09
N LEU A 211 -7.72 4.56 -19.66
CA LEU A 211 -7.96 5.44 -20.80
C LEU A 211 -7.48 4.70 -22.06
N ILE A 212 -8.41 4.07 -22.77
CA ILE A 212 -8.14 3.21 -23.92
C ILE A 212 -8.72 3.85 -25.17
N GLY A 213 -7.88 4.20 -26.15
CA GLY A 213 -8.29 4.91 -27.36
C GLY A 213 -9.07 6.19 -27.03
N SER A 214 -8.57 6.98 -26.08
CA SER A 214 -9.20 8.21 -25.56
C SER A 214 -10.53 8.04 -24.81
N LYS A 215 -11.01 6.80 -24.61
CA LYS A 215 -12.25 6.53 -23.85
C LYS A 215 -11.92 5.98 -22.46
N LYS A 216 -12.56 6.55 -21.43
CA LYS A 216 -12.47 6.04 -20.05
C LYS A 216 -13.22 4.71 -19.93
N LYS A 217 -12.54 3.68 -19.43
CA LYS A 217 -13.08 2.34 -19.17
C LYS A 217 -13.05 2.09 -17.65
N LYS A 218 -14.24 1.93 -17.05
CA LYS A 218 -14.40 1.67 -15.62
C LYS A 218 -13.95 0.26 -15.27
N LEU A 219 -13.20 0.15 -14.18
CA LEU A 219 -12.75 -1.11 -13.61
C LEU A 219 -13.84 -1.73 -12.71
N PRO A 220 -13.85 -3.07 -12.54
CA PRO A 220 -14.73 -3.70 -11.56
C PRO A 220 -14.47 -3.16 -10.15
N LYS A 221 -15.51 -3.02 -9.32
CA LYS A 221 -15.33 -2.65 -7.91
C LYS A 221 -14.54 -3.75 -7.18
N HIS A 222 -13.72 -3.34 -6.21
CA HIS A 222 -12.90 -4.23 -5.38
C HIS A 222 -12.15 -5.30 -6.18
N PHE A 223 -11.60 -4.93 -7.34
CA PHE A 223 -10.81 -5.88 -8.12
C PHE A 223 -9.48 -6.15 -7.41
N ARG A 224 -9.00 -7.38 -7.58
CA ARG A 224 -7.67 -7.83 -7.19
C ARG A 224 -6.93 -8.25 -8.44
N VAL A 225 -5.65 -7.93 -8.53
CA VAL A 225 -4.87 -8.24 -9.73
C VAL A 225 -3.38 -8.24 -9.48
N ASN A 226 -2.70 -9.14 -10.17
CA ASN A 226 -1.24 -9.17 -10.30
C ASN A 226 -0.95 -9.42 -11.78
N LEU A 227 -0.65 -8.36 -12.54
CA LEU A 227 -0.53 -8.41 -14.00
C LEU A 227 0.82 -7.91 -14.45
N ASP A 228 1.59 -8.80 -15.06
CA ASP A 228 2.78 -8.43 -15.80
C ASP A 228 2.42 -7.98 -17.22
N LEU A 229 2.91 -6.81 -17.60
CA LEU A 229 2.68 -6.21 -18.91
C LEU A 229 3.73 -6.59 -19.93
N ASN A 230 4.95 -7.01 -19.53
CA ASN A 230 5.99 -7.65 -20.34
C ASN A 230 5.98 -7.20 -21.80
N TRP A 231 6.18 -5.89 -22.02
CA TRP A 231 6.26 -5.34 -23.37
C TRP A 231 7.52 -5.87 -24.05
N GLN A 232 7.43 -6.36 -25.28
CA GLN A 232 8.62 -6.71 -26.06
C GLN A 232 9.32 -5.43 -26.49
N ARG A 233 10.54 -5.18 -25.98
CA ARG A 233 11.27 -3.91 -26.11
C ARG A 233 12.42 -3.92 -27.13
N ASN A 234 12.61 -4.99 -27.88
CA ASN A 234 13.61 -5.04 -28.95
C ASN A 234 13.21 -4.14 -30.12
N SER A 235 14.16 -3.40 -30.70
CA SER A 235 13.92 -2.35 -31.70
C SER A 235 13.17 -2.86 -32.94
N THR A 236 13.55 -4.00 -33.52
CA THR A 236 12.91 -4.54 -34.73
C THR A 236 11.46 -5.00 -34.50
N ILE A 237 11.16 -5.71 -33.41
CA ILE A 237 9.78 -6.15 -33.13
C ILE A 237 8.94 -5.01 -32.54
N SER A 238 9.53 -4.07 -31.81
CA SER A 238 8.84 -2.86 -31.35
C SER A 238 8.39 -1.99 -32.53
N PHE A 239 9.19 -1.93 -33.59
CA PHE A 239 8.85 -1.25 -34.84
C PHE A 239 7.64 -1.91 -35.52
N ILE A 240 7.68 -3.23 -35.70
CA ILE A 240 6.57 -4.03 -36.25
C ILE A 240 5.30 -3.88 -35.39
N ASN A 241 5.41 -4.04 -34.07
CA ASN A 241 4.27 -3.91 -33.16
C ASN A 241 3.67 -2.50 -33.16
N ALA A 242 4.50 -1.46 -33.33
CA ALA A 242 4.03 -0.08 -33.47
C ALA A 242 3.31 0.17 -34.81
N LEU A 243 3.69 -0.53 -35.89
CA LEU A 243 3.07 -0.47 -37.22
C LEU A 243 1.72 -1.20 -37.25
N PHE A 244 1.66 -2.41 -36.73
CA PHE A 244 0.46 -3.27 -36.81
C PHE A 244 -0.49 -3.14 -35.60
N GLY A 245 -0.11 -2.35 -34.58
CA GLY A 245 -1.00 -1.98 -33.47
C GLY A 245 -1.39 -3.14 -32.55
N LYS A 246 -0.50 -4.12 -32.34
CA LYS A 246 -0.77 -5.31 -31.53
C LYS A 246 -1.20 -4.91 -30.11
N ARG A 247 -2.43 -5.27 -29.73
CA ARG A 247 -2.99 -4.94 -28.41
C ARG A 247 -2.76 -6.08 -27.43
N LYS A 248 -2.27 -5.77 -26.22
CA LYS A 248 -2.22 -6.74 -25.13
C LYS A 248 -3.61 -6.89 -24.51
N LYS A 249 -4.05 -8.12 -24.25
CA LYS A 249 -5.31 -8.39 -23.53
C LYS A 249 -5.02 -8.46 -22.04
N LEU A 250 -5.67 -7.62 -21.24
CA LEU A 250 -5.68 -7.69 -19.78
C LEU A 250 -7.04 -8.18 -19.30
N LYS A 251 -7.07 -9.29 -18.57
CA LYS A 251 -8.29 -9.81 -17.94
C LYS A 251 -8.31 -9.35 -16.48
N ILE A 252 -9.40 -8.69 -16.07
CA ILE A 252 -9.65 -8.30 -14.67
C ILE A 252 -11.07 -8.74 -14.32
N LYS A 253 -11.19 -9.73 -13.42
CA LYS A 253 -12.44 -10.47 -13.18
C LYS A 253 -13.02 -10.97 -14.52
N SER A 254 -14.29 -10.65 -14.81
CA SER A 254 -14.99 -11.01 -16.05
C SER A 254 -14.69 -10.09 -17.25
N LYS A 255 -13.96 -8.98 -17.07
CA LYS A 255 -13.73 -7.98 -18.13
C LYS A 255 -12.38 -8.18 -18.81
N ILE A 256 -12.35 -8.04 -20.14
CA ILE A 256 -11.13 -8.06 -20.95
C ILE A 256 -10.90 -6.67 -21.54
N TYR A 257 -9.71 -6.11 -21.31
CA TYR A 257 -9.26 -4.83 -21.85
C TYR A 257 -8.19 -5.09 -22.91
N LYS A 258 -8.38 -4.59 -24.13
CA LYS A 258 -7.36 -4.61 -25.18
C LYS A 258 -6.60 -3.29 -25.12
N ILE A 259 -5.37 -3.31 -24.63
CA ILE A 259 -4.56 -2.11 -24.37
C ILE A 259 -3.40 -1.96 -25.35
N HIS A 260 -3.05 -0.71 -25.63
CA HIS A 260 -1.85 -0.28 -26.35
C HIS A 260 -0.85 0.37 -25.37
N PRO A 261 0.46 0.34 -25.65
CA PRO A 261 1.46 1.09 -24.87
C PRO A 261 1.16 2.58 -24.63
N ASN A 262 0.44 3.23 -25.56
CA ASN A 262 0.06 4.65 -25.47
C ASN A 262 -1.26 4.88 -24.73
N ASP A 263 -2.05 3.83 -24.49
CA ASP A 263 -3.16 3.93 -23.56
C ASP A 263 -2.62 4.22 -22.16
N SER A 264 -3.47 4.69 -21.25
CA SER A 264 -3.02 5.11 -19.93
C SER A 264 -3.88 4.55 -18.80
N VAL A 265 -3.25 4.45 -17.64
CA VAL A 265 -3.91 4.22 -16.36
C VAL A 265 -4.20 5.58 -15.73
N GLY A 266 -5.47 5.89 -15.49
CA GLY A 266 -5.85 7.04 -14.68
C GLY A 266 -5.58 6.73 -13.22
N PHE A 267 -4.59 7.39 -12.64
CA PHE A 267 -4.01 7.04 -11.35
C PHE A 267 -3.97 8.25 -10.42
N ILE A 268 -4.43 8.09 -9.19
CA ILE A 268 -4.25 9.08 -8.12
C ILE A 268 -3.19 8.53 -7.17
N GLN A 269 -2.02 9.18 -7.13
CA GLN A 269 -0.93 8.79 -6.24
C GLN A 269 -1.34 9.01 -4.77
N ALA A 270 -0.84 8.18 -3.86
CA ALA A 270 -1.05 8.38 -2.42
C ALA A 270 -0.58 9.79 -2.01
N GLY A 271 -1.39 10.50 -1.21
CA GLY A 271 -1.14 11.89 -0.83
C GLY A 271 -1.38 12.94 -1.93
N GLY A 272 -1.74 12.54 -3.14
CA GLY A 272 -2.03 13.44 -4.26
C GLY A 272 -3.51 13.68 -4.49
N TYR A 273 -3.85 14.87 -5.02
CA TYR A 273 -5.24 15.27 -5.30
C TYR A 273 -5.65 15.14 -6.78
N GLY A 274 -4.68 14.99 -7.68
CA GLY A 274 -4.91 14.95 -9.14
C GLY A 274 -4.82 13.55 -9.75
N ILE A 275 -5.61 13.30 -10.79
CA ILE A 275 -5.45 12.11 -11.64
C ILE A 275 -4.29 12.37 -12.61
N LYS A 276 -3.24 11.56 -12.52
CA LYS A 276 -2.18 11.45 -13.51
C LYS A 276 -2.51 10.33 -14.50
N HIS A 277 -2.17 10.50 -15.77
CA HIS A 277 -2.28 9.45 -16.79
C HIS A 277 -0.91 8.80 -17.00
N ILE A 278 -0.75 7.60 -16.45
CA ILE A 278 0.49 6.83 -16.59
C ILE A 278 0.35 5.90 -17.78
N LYS A 279 1.21 6.06 -18.79
CA LYS A 279 1.15 5.24 -20.01
C LYS A 279 1.45 3.78 -19.72
N PHE A 280 0.68 2.88 -20.33
CA PHE A 280 0.86 1.44 -20.16
C PHE A 280 2.25 0.95 -20.59
N GLY A 281 2.87 1.56 -21.61
CA GLY A 281 4.22 1.21 -22.06
C GLY A 281 5.34 1.49 -21.05
N LEU A 282 5.07 2.38 -20.08
CA LEU A 282 5.99 2.67 -18.96
C LEU A 282 5.77 1.72 -17.78
N ILE A 283 4.66 0.99 -17.74
CA ILE A 283 4.32 0.10 -16.64
C ILE A 283 4.80 -1.31 -17.01
N GLU A 284 5.58 -1.92 -16.13
CA GLU A 284 5.99 -3.32 -16.23
C GLU A 284 4.98 -4.24 -15.56
N LYS A 285 4.44 -3.82 -14.40
CA LYS A 285 3.54 -4.63 -13.60
C LYS A 285 2.50 -3.78 -12.89
N ILE A 286 1.27 -4.29 -12.82
CA ILE A 286 0.19 -3.73 -12.02
C ILE A 286 -0.14 -4.70 -10.90
N VAL A 287 0.02 -4.25 -9.66
CA VAL A 287 -0.33 -5.02 -8.46
C VAL A 287 -1.43 -4.31 -7.71
N LYS A 288 -2.51 -5.00 -7.43
CA LYS A 288 -3.57 -4.61 -6.51
C LYS A 288 -4.02 -5.88 -5.81
N ASP A 289 -3.12 -6.48 -5.06
CA ASP A 289 -3.42 -7.65 -4.27
C ASP A 289 -2.82 -7.53 -2.88
N ASP A 290 -3.38 -8.30 -1.95
CA ASP A 290 -2.69 -8.54 -0.69
C ASP A 290 -1.37 -9.22 -1.08
N GLU A 291 -0.24 -8.75 -0.54
CA GLU A 291 1.01 -9.48 -0.72
C GLU A 291 0.85 -10.83 -0.01
N ILE A 292 0.36 -11.82 -0.76
CA ILE A 292 0.56 -13.22 -0.41
C ILE A 292 1.93 -13.54 -0.98
N ILE A 293 2.93 -13.49 -0.10
CA ILE A 293 4.18 -14.22 -0.29
C ILE A 293 4.00 -15.53 0.46
#